data_AF-A0A3C1Z8L3-F1
#
_entry.id   AF-A0A3C1Z8L3-F1
#
_cell.length_a   1.000
_cell.length_b   1.000
_cell.length_c   1.000
_cell.angle_alpha   90.00
_cell.angle_beta   90.00
_cell.angle_gamma   90.00
#
_symmetry.space_group_name_H-M   'P 1'
#
loop_
_entity.id
_entity.type
_entity.pdbx_description
1 polymer ?
#
loop_
_entity_poly.entity_id
_entity_poly.type
_entity_poly.pdbx_seq_one_letter_code
_entity_poly.pdbx_strand_id
1 'polypeptide(L)'
;MEIVLEESLMDIVWPRETAVSSEIRDRGRVVMIDVDLPEIEDLPRTIAAVPARGYKLSIKELPVTRHQQLYMRHVHGIGFRIIGEIFFVLPKAEQVVLSGYTQRPDTATGAVQDQYVYSVRVNRRDFAGINFANLTAIDPVEALGRFDIRREITRGGLLKTIEPFEEPAAA
;
A
#
# COMPACT_ATOMS: atom_id res chain seq x y z
N MET A 1 17.55 -9.75 12.59
CA MET A 1 16.62 -8.70 12.13
C MET A 1 15.83 -9.20 10.95
N GLU A 2 16.48 -9.75 9.92
CA GLU A 2 15.81 -10.34 8.75
C GLU A 2 14.79 -11.41 9.13
N ILE A 3 15.20 -12.48 9.83
CA ILE A 3 14.28 -13.55 10.29
C ILE A 3 13.07 -13.00 11.04
N VAL A 4 13.31 -12.08 11.98
CA VAL A 4 12.23 -11.49 12.80
C VAL A 4 11.28 -10.65 11.95
N LEU A 5 11.81 -9.91 10.96
CA LEU A 5 10.99 -9.14 10.04
C LEU A 5 10.16 -10.05 9.13
N GLU A 6 10.79 -11.09 8.59
CA GLU A 6 10.15 -12.07 7.72
C GLU A 6 8.99 -12.76 8.45
N GLU A 7 9.23 -13.32 9.64
CA GLU A 7 8.20 -13.96 10.47
C GLU A 7 7.04 -12.99 10.78
N SER A 8 7.36 -11.77 11.20
CA SER A 8 6.35 -10.75 11.51
C SER A 8 5.49 -10.35 10.30
N LEU A 9 6.09 -10.21 9.12
CA LEU A 9 5.37 -9.88 7.89
C LEU A 9 4.51 -11.05 7.40
N MET A 10 4.99 -12.29 7.54
CA MET A 10 4.25 -13.51 7.19
C MET A 10 3.04 -13.74 8.10
N ASP A 11 3.10 -13.30 9.35
CA ASP A 11 1.99 -13.39 10.30
C ASP A 11 0.85 -12.40 10.02
N ILE A 12 1.05 -11.44 9.10
CA ILE A 12 -0.03 -10.52 8.69
C ILE A 12 -1.04 -11.26 7.82
N VAL A 13 -2.28 -11.36 8.31
CA VAL A 13 -3.39 -11.93 7.54
C VAL A 13 -3.89 -10.89 6.54
N TRP A 14 -3.60 -11.12 5.26
CA TRP A 14 -4.09 -10.29 4.17
C TRP A 14 -5.44 -10.77 3.63
N PRO A 15 -6.34 -9.85 3.23
CA PRO A 15 -7.62 -10.22 2.62
C PRO A 15 -7.47 -10.78 1.19
N ARG A 16 -6.35 -10.48 0.53
CA ARG A 16 -5.95 -10.90 -0.81
C ARG A 16 -4.46 -11.25 -0.79
N GLU A 17 -3.99 -11.96 -1.81
CA GLU A 17 -2.57 -12.30 -1.91
C GLU A 17 -1.73 -11.01 -1.90
N THR A 18 -0.67 -11.00 -1.09
CA THR A 18 0.22 -9.86 -0.92
C THR A 18 1.58 -10.41 -0.55
N ALA A 19 2.51 -10.40 -1.49
CA ALA A 19 3.87 -10.89 -1.29
C ALA A 19 4.80 -9.72 -0.98
N VAL A 20 5.73 -9.92 -0.06
CA VAL A 20 6.67 -8.87 0.37
C VAL A 20 8.09 -9.40 0.26
N SER A 21 8.91 -8.66 -0.48
CA SER A 21 10.37 -8.83 -0.50
C SER A 21 11.00 -7.74 0.37
N SER A 22 12.06 -8.09 1.12
CA SER A 22 12.73 -7.13 1.99
C SER A 22 14.24 -7.23 1.90
N GLU A 23 14.90 -6.08 2.01
CA GLU A 23 16.36 -5.97 2.12
C GLU A 23 16.70 -5.00 3.25
N ILE A 24 17.59 -5.43 4.16
CA ILE A 24 18.04 -4.59 5.27
C ILE A 24 19.43 -4.04 4.97
N ARG A 25 19.52 -2.72 4.81
CA ARG A 25 20.75 -1.99 4.50
C ARG A 25 21.28 -1.19 5.69
N ASP A 26 22.46 -0.62 5.50
CA ASP A 26 23.10 0.31 6.43
C ASP A 26 23.12 -0.18 7.90
N ARG A 27 23.61 -1.41 8.07
CA ARG A 27 23.70 -2.09 9.38
C ARG A 27 22.35 -2.16 10.12
N GLY A 28 21.22 -2.20 9.42
CA GLY A 28 19.89 -2.28 10.03
C GLY A 28 19.14 -0.98 10.18
N ARG A 29 19.65 0.14 9.67
CA ARG A 29 18.97 1.44 9.74
C ARG A 29 17.96 1.66 8.60
N VAL A 30 18.19 1.03 7.45
CA VAL A 30 17.34 1.19 6.26
C VAL A 30 16.71 -0.16 5.92
N VAL A 31 15.40 -0.16 5.70
CA VAL A 31 14.67 -1.35 5.21
C VAL A 31 14.07 -1.00 3.86
N MET A 32 14.48 -1.72 2.82
CA MET A 32 13.91 -1.64 1.49
C MET A 32 12.83 -2.73 1.37
N ILE A 33 11.68 -2.36 0.82
CA ILE A 33 10.53 -3.24 0.65
C ILE A 33 10.00 -3.11 -0.75
N ASP A 34 9.84 -4.25 -1.42
CA ASP A 34 9.00 -4.39 -2.60
C ASP A 34 7.78 -5.21 -2.23
N VAL A 35 6.59 -4.70 -2.56
CA VAL A 35 5.32 -5.38 -2.27
C VAL A 35 4.54 -5.63 -3.55
N ASP A 36 4.21 -6.91 -3.77
CA ASP A 36 3.24 -7.33 -4.76
C ASP A 36 1.84 -7.03 -4.22
N LEU A 37 1.16 -6.08 -4.85
CA LEU A 37 -0.14 -5.61 -4.43
C LEU A 37 -1.24 -6.36 -5.18
N PRO A 38 -2.40 -6.60 -4.53
CA PRO A 38 -3.55 -7.16 -5.22
C PRO A 38 -3.93 -6.35 -6.47
N GLU A 39 -4.46 -7.02 -7.48
CA GLU A 39 -5.02 -6.37 -8.65
C GLU A 39 -6.35 -5.70 -8.31
N ILE A 40 -6.75 -4.72 -9.14
CA ILE A 40 -8.04 -4.05 -8.96
C ILE A 40 -9.21 -5.02 -9.18
N GLU A 41 -9.01 -6.06 -9.99
CA GLU A 41 -9.96 -7.14 -10.26
C GLU A 41 -10.30 -7.97 -9.02
N ASP A 42 -9.39 -8.02 -8.04
CA ASP A 42 -9.63 -8.73 -6.78
C ASP A 42 -10.55 -7.98 -5.82
N LEU A 43 -10.79 -6.69 -6.05
CA LEU A 43 -11.70 -5.93 -5.21
C LEU A 43 -13.17 -6.27 -5.53
N PRO A 44 -14.03 -6.34 -4.50
CA PRO A 44 -15.46 -6.49 -4.72
C PRO A 44 -16.02 -5.35 -5.59
N ARG A 45 -16.73 -5.72 -6.66
CA ARG A 45 -17.39 -4.77 -7.56
C ARG A 45 -18.80 -4.39 -7.15
N THR A 46 -19.39 -5.08 -6.18
CA THR A 46 -20.77 -4.84 -5.76
C THR A 46 -20.86 -4.36 -4.33
N ILE A 47 -21.89 -3.57 -4.05
CA ILE A 47 -22.27 -3.14 -2.71
C ILE A 47 -23.72 -3.57 -2.43
N ALA A 48 -23.91 -4.09 -1.22
CA ALA A 48 -25.23 -4.32 -0.67
C ALA A 48 -25.76 -3.03 -0.01
N ALA A 49 -26.97 -2.62 -0.37
CA ALA A 49 -27.67 -1.51 0.25
C ALA A 49 -29.00 -2.01 0.84
N VAL A 50 -29.31 -1.54 2.05
CA VAL A 50 -30.64 -1.71 2.65
C VAL A 50 -31.56 -0.64 2.05
N PRO A 51 -32.60 -1.01 1.29
CA PRO A 51 -33.51 -0.03 0.71
C PRO A 51 -34.34 0.65 1.81
N ALA A 52 -34.72 1.92 1.58
CA ALA A 52 -35.53 2.70 2.52
C ALA A 52 -36.94 2.10 2.78
N ARG A 53 -37.40 1.20 1.92
CA ARG A 53 -38.64 0.42 2.07
C ARG A 53 -38.44 -1.00 1.60
N GLY A 54 -39.05 -1.96 2.32
CA GLY A 54 -38.98 -3.39 2.01
C GLY A 54 -37.89 -4.15 2.77
N TYR A 55 -37.95 -5.48 2.72
CA TYR A 55 -37.09 -6.38 3.50
C TYR A 55 -36.02 -7.10 2.64
N LYS A 56 -35.87 -6.74 1.35
CA LYS A 56 -34.91 -7.38 0.45
C LYS A 56 -33.66 -6.49 0.28
N LEU A 57 -32.48 -7.10 0.43
CA LEU A 57 -31.19 -6.46 0.16
C LEU A 57 -31.11 -6.07 -1.33
N SER A 58 -30.66 -4.85 -1.64
CA SER A 58 -30.38 -4.43 -3.02
C SER A 58 -28.88 -4.55 -3.27
N ILE A 59 -28.49 -5.37 -4.24
CA ILE A 59 -27.10 -5.50 -4.70
C ILE A 59 -26.93 -4.60 -5.91
N LYS A 60 -25.92 -3.73 -5.89
CA LYS A 60 -25.62 -2.78 -6.97
C LYS A 60 -24.14 -2.83 -7.32
N GLU A 61 -23.83 -2.65 -8.60
CA GLU A 61 -22.46 -2.41 -9.07
C GLU A 61 -21.94 -1.08 -8.54
N LEU A 62 -20.65 -1.06 -8.17
CA LEU A 62 -19.93 0.14 -7.79
C LEU A 62 -19.66 0.98 -9.04
N PRO A 63 -19.83 2.31 -8.97
CA PRO A 63 -19.31 3.20 -10.01
C PRO A 63 -17.81 2.99 -10.19
N VAL A 64 -17.33 3.01 -11.44
CA VAL A 64 -15.91 2.78 -11.78
C VAL A 64 -14.97 3.67 -10.95
N THR A 65 -15.31 4.96 -10.82
CA THR A 65 -14.52 5.91 -10.02
C THR A 65 -14.49 5.56 -8.54
N ARG A 66 -15.59 5.03 -7.98
CA ARG A 66 -15.63 4.60 -6.59
C ARG A 66 -14.80 3.34 -6.39
N HIS A 67 -14.85 2.40 -7.33
CA HIS A 67 -14.03 1.20 -7.32
C HIS A 67 -12.52 1.55 -7.33
N GLN A 68 -12.12 2.47 -8.22
CA GLN A 68 -10.74 2.99 -8.30
C GLN A 68 -10.30 3.66 -6.99
N GLN A 69 -11.15 4.49 -6.39
CA GLN A 69 -10.84 5.14 -5.09
C GLN A 69 -10.67 4.12 -3.96
N LEU A 70 -11.53 3.10 -3.89
CA LEU A 70 -11.43 2.04 -2.89
C LEU A 70 -10.16 1.22 -3.10
N TYR A 71 -9.81 0.92 -4.34
CA TYR A 71 -8.57 0.24 -4.70
C TYR A 71 -7.33 1.03 -4.28
N MET A 72 -7.26 2.30 -4.69
CA MET A 72 -6.18 3.22 -4.30
C MET A 72 -6.02 3.26 -2.78
N ARG A 73 -7.12 3.40 -2.04
CA ARG A 73 -7.09 3.41 -0.57
C ARG A 73 -6.62 2.07 0.02
N HIS A 74 -7.03 0.96 -0.57
CA HIS A 74 -6.63 -0.38 -0.12
C HIS A 74 -5.12 -0.59 -0.26
N VAL A 75 -4.55 -0.33 -1.44
CA VAL A 75 -3.12 -0.56 -1.69
C VAL A 75 -2.21 0.38 -0.89
N HIS A 76 -2.63 1.62 -0.66
CA HIS A 76 -1.92 2.52 0.26
C HIS A 76 -2.05 2.07 1.72
N GLY A 77 -3.19 1.48 2.08
CA GLY A 77 -3.40 0.85 3.38
C GLY A 77 -2.45 -0.31 3.65
N ILE A 78 -2.17 -1.14 2.63
CA ILE A 78 -1.17 -2.22 2.70
C ILE A 78 0.22 -1.64 3.01
N GLY A 79 0.68 -0.67 2.21
CA GLY A 79 1.99 -0.03 2.44
C GLY A 79 2.08 0.61 3.82
N PHE A 80 1.02 1.31 4.24
CA PHE A 80 0.94 1.94 5.57
C PHE A 80 1.04 0.90 6.71
N ARG A 81 0.35 -0.24 6.57
CA ARG A 81 0.38 -1.35 7.54
C ARG A 81 1.76 -1.99 7.63
N ILE A 82 2.44 -2.20 6.50
CA ILE A 82 3.79 -2.80 6.43
C ILE A 82 4.82 -1.87 7.08
N ILE A 83 4.82 -0.58 6.75
CA ILE A 83 5.74 0.41 7.33
C ILE A 83 5.58 0.46 8.86
N GLY A 84 4.33 0.46 9.34
CA GLY A 84 4.04 0.40 10.77
C GLY A 84 4.59 -0.85 11.46
N GLU A 85 4.43 -2.03 10.83
CA GLU A 85 4.97 -3.28 11.34
C GLU A 85 6.50 -3.24 11.43
N ILE A 86 7.17 -2.78 10.38
CA ILE A 86 8.64 -2.70 10.33
C ILE A 86 9.16 -1.82 11.47
N PHE A 87 8.56 -0.65 11.68
CA PHE A 87 8.99 0.22 12.78
C PHE A 87 8.62 -0.32 14.16
N PHE A 88 7.58 -1.14 14.27
CA PHE A 88 7.24 -1.82 15.51
C PHE A 88 8.26 -2.91 15.85
N VAL A 89 8.58 -3.76 14.87
CA VAL A 89 9.40 -4.98 15.07
C VAL A 89 10.91 -4.72 15.01
N LEU A 90 11.35 -3.69 14.28
CA LEU A 90 12.76 -3.36 14.12
C LEU A 90 13.09 -1.99 14.74
N PRO A 91 13.31 -1.88 16.07
CA PRO A 91 13.63 -0.62 16.74
C PRO A 91 14.82 0.15 16.15
N LYS A 92 15.75 -0.55 15.51
CA LYS A 92 16.94 0.04 14.86
C LYS A 92 16.66 0.66 13.49
N ALA A 93 15.58 0.26 12.81
CA ALA A 93 15.22 0.84 11.52
C ALA A 93 14.83 2.30 11.70
N GLU A 94 15.56 3.20 11.06
CA GLU A 94 15.33 4.66 11.06
C GLU A 94 14.56 5.08 9.81
N GLN A 95 14.70 4.34 8.72
CA GLN A 95 14.03 4.61 7.46
C GLN A 95 13.49 3.33 6.79
N VAL A 96 12.32 3.45 6.18
CA VAL A 96 11.73 2.44 5.30
C VAL A 96 11.56 3.05 3.92
N VAL A 97 12.04 2.35 2.88
CA VAL A 97 11.70 2.63 1.48
C VAL A 97 10.78 1.51 1.04
N LEU A 98 9.53 1.84 0.70
CA LEU A 98 8.54 0.86 0.27
C LEU A 98 8.06 1.19 -1.13
N SER A 99 8.14 0.21 -2.03
CA SER A 99 7.70 0.28 -3.41
C SER A 99 6.63 -0.77 -3.66
N GLY A 100 5.44 -0.33 -4.05
CA GLY A 100 4.34 -1.21 -4.37
C GLY A 100 4.17 -1.35 -5.87
N TYR A 101 4.09 -2.59 -6.35
CA TYR A 101 3.83 -2.91 -7.75
C TYR A 101 2.58 -3.77 -7.90
N THR A 102 2.05 -3.80 -9.13
CA THR A 102 0.93 -4.65 -9.52
C THR A 102 1.27 -5.30 -10.85
N GLN A 103 0.77 -6.50 -11.11
CA GLN A 103 0.98 -7.17 -12.39
C GLN A 103 -0.01 -6.63 -13.42
N ARG A 104 0.51 -6.02 -14.50
CA ARG A 104 -0.33 -5.46 -15.57
C ARG A 104 0.16 -5.89 -16.94
N PRO A 105 -0.75 -6.17 -17.88
CA PRO A 105 -0.36 -6.45 -19.25
C PRO A 105 0.25 -5.20 -19.89
N ASP A 106 1.42 -5.36 -20.48
CA ASP A 106 2.00 -4.38 -21.38
C ASP A 106 1.13 -4.27 -22.63
N THR A 107 0.69 -3.05 -22.97
CA THR A 107 -0.26 -2.86 -24.07
C THR A 107 0.34 -3.11 -25.45
N ALA A 108 1.67 -3.07 -25.59
CA ALA A 108 2.35 -3.29 -26.87
C ALA A 108 2.62 -4.78 -27.13
N THR A 109 2.89 -5.55 -26.09
CA THR A 109 3.33 -6.95 -26.20
C THR A 109 2.34 -7.97 -25.64
N GLY A 110 1.41 -7.53 -24.79
CA GLY A 110 0.48 -8.39 -24.04
C GLY A 110 1.13 -9.17 -22.90
N ALA A 111 2.44 -9.02 -22.68
CA ALA A 111 3.15 -9.67 -21.59
C ALA A 111 2.77 -9.03 -20.25
N VAL A 112 2.51 -9.86 -19.24
CA VAL A 112 2.30 -9.37 -17.87
C VAL A 112 3.65 -8.96 -17.30
N GLN A 113 3.73 -7.73 -16.81
CA GLN A 113 4.94 -7.18 -16.21
C GLN A 113 4.62 -6.47 -14.89
N ASP A 114 5.59 -6.46 -13.99
CA ASP A 114 5.51 -5.73 -12.73
C ASP A 114 5.54 -4.22 -13.01
N GLN A 115 4.50 -3.53 -12.58
CA GLN A 115 4.39 -2.08 -12.73
C GLN A 115 4.26 -1.44 -11.36
N TYR A 116 5.30 -0.73 -10.94
CA TYR A 116 5.30 0.05 -9.71
C TYR A 116 4.27 1.17 -9.79
N VAL A 117 3.40 1.26 -8.79
CA VAL A 117 2.29 2.22 -8.73
C VAL A 117 2.50 3.32 -7.70
N TYR A 118 3.35 3.05 -6.70
CA TYR A 118 3.88 4.07 -5.80
C TYR A 118 5.19 3.60 -5.16
N SER A 119 6.02 4.55 -4.75
CA SER A 119 7.20 4.30 -3.92
C SER A 119 7.36 5.42 -2.90
N VAL A 120 7.65 5.10 -1.64
CA VAL A 120 7.67 6.07 -0.54
C VAL A 120 8.85 5.86 0.38
N ARG A 121 9.49 6.96 0.80
CA ARG A 121 10.57 6.97 1.78
C ARG A 121 10.06 7.56 3.09
N VAL A 122 10.03 6.76 4.13
CA VAL A 122 9.46 7.13 5.43
C VAL A 122 10.53 7.08 6.51
N ASN A 123 10.72 8.18 7.22
CA ASN A 123 11.57 8.23 8.42
C ASN A 123 10.74 7.89 9.66
N ARG A 124 11.32 7.09 10.57
CA ARG A 124 10.70 6.70 11.85
C ARG A 124 10.23 7.91 12.64
N ARG A 125 11.08 8.94 12.74
CA ARG A 125 10.79 10.15 13.53
C ARG A 125 9.52 10.84 13.04
N ASP A 126 9.37 10.98 11.73
CA ASP A 126 8.23 11.67 11.13
C ASP A 126 6.97 10.79 11.16
N PHE A 127 7.13 9.46 11.02
CA PHE A 127 6.05 8.49 11.19
C PHE A 127 5.49 8.45 12.62
N ALA A 128 6.34 8.63 13.64
CA ALA A 128 5.91 8.74 15.03
C ALA A 128 5.00 9.96 15.29
N GLY A 129 4.97 10.95 14.39
CA GLY A 129 4.05 12.09 14.45
C GLY A 129 2.62 11.78 14.02
N ILE A 130 2.33 10.55 13.58
CA ILE A 130 0.97 10.12 13.23
C ILE A 130 0.20 9.77 14.51
N ASN A 131 -1.02 10.29 14.64
CA ASN A 131 -1.89 10.01 15.78
C ASN A 131 -2.59 8.65 15.64
N PHE A 132 -1.89 7.57 15.98
CA PHE A 132 -2.46 6.21 15.97
C PHE A 132 -3.61 6.01 16.98
N ALA A 133 -3.76 6.88 17.99
CA ALA A 133 -4.90 6.83 18.90
C ALA A 133 -6.23 7.23 18.22
N ASN A 134 -6.18 7.87 17.04
CA ASN A 134 -7.35 8.21 16.24
C ASN A 134 -7.27 7.59 14.83
N LEU A 135 -6.97 6.30 14.75
CA LEU A 135 -6.78 5.57 13.49
C LEU A 135 -7.98 5.70 12.52
N THR A 136 -9.20 5.77 13.06
CA THR A 136 -10.43 5.88 12.23
C THR A 136 -10.51 7.15 11.39
N ALA A 137 -9.82 8.22 11.80
CA ALA A 137 -9.76 9.48 11.08
C ALA A 137 -8.59 9.57 10.09
N ILE A 138 -7.71 8.55 10.05
CA ILE A 138 -6.55 8.53 9.17
C ILE A 138 -6.95 7.96 7.80
N ASP A 139 -6.68 8.73 6.75
CA ASP A 139 -6.65 8.21 5.38
C ASP A 139 -5.20 7.79 5.03
N PRO A 140 -4.92 6.50 4.78
CA PRO A 140 -3.59 6.03 4.38
C PRO A 140 -3.03 6.74 3.15
N VAL A 141 -3.88 7.16 2.21
CA VAL A 141 -3.44 7.85 1.00
C VAL A 141 -2.87 9.23 1.34
N GLU A 142 -3.55 9.97 2.21
CA GLU A 142 -3.10 11.27 2.70
C GLU A 142 -1.93 11.14 3.68
N ALA A 143 -1.96 10.13 4.56
CA ALA A 143 -0.91 9.87 5.53
C ALA A 143 0.43 9.57 4.83
N LEU A 144 0.44 8.68 3.83
CA LEU A 144 1.64 8.42 3.03
C LEU A 144 2.05 9.64 2.19
N GLY A 145 1.08 10.47 1.78
CA GLY A 145 1.31 11.73 1.07
C GLY A 145 2.10 12.79 1.85
N ARG A 146 2.26 12.62 3.17
CA ARG A 146 3.07 13.51 4.02
C ARG A 146 4.57 13.24 3.93
N PHE A 147 4.96 12.10 3.38
CA PHE A 147 6.34 11.69 3.21
C PHE A 147 6.82 11.92 1.77
N ASP A 148 8.08 11.64 1.52
CA ASP A 148 8.62 11.67 0.17
C ASP A 148 8.10 10.47 -0.63
N ILE A 149 7.09 10.73 -1.46
CA ILE A 149 6.36 9.72 -2.21
C ILE A 149 6.39 10.03 -3.70
N ARG A 150 6.73 9.02 -4.50
CA ARG A 150 6.52 8.96 -5.94
C ARG A 150 5.22 8.22 -6.22
N ARG A 151 4.25 8.93 -6.77
CA ARG A 151 3.00 8.36 -7.27
C ARG A 151 2.37 9.32 -8.26
N GLU A 152 1.66 8.78 -9.26
CA GLU A 152 0.83 9.59 -10.13
C GLU A 152 -0.61 9.05 -10.10
N ILE A 153 -1.52 9.89 -9.60
CA ILE A 153 -2.93 9.56 -9.39
C ILE A 153 -3.79 10.48 -10.26
N THR A 154 -4.64 9.89 -11.10
CA THR A 154 -5.65 10.67 -11.85
C THR A 154 -6.76 11.16 -10.92
N ARG A 155 -7.55 12.16 -11.34
CA ARG A 155 -8.72 12.64 -10.58
C ARG A 155 -9.72 11.52 -10.20
N GLY A 156 -9.76 10.44 -10.99
CA GLY A 156 -10.61 9.28 -10.76
C GLY A 156 -10.05 8.23 -9.80
N GLY A 157 -8.82 8.38 -9.30
CA GLY A 157 -8.16 7.42 -8.41
C GLY A 157 -7.32 6.36 -9.12
N LEU A 158 -7.20 6.40 -10.46
CA LEU A 158 -6.32 5.50 -11.21
C LEU A 158 -4.86 5.80 -10.87
N LEU A 159 -4.11 4.76 -10.47
CA LEU A 159 -2.68 4.77 -10.22
C LEU A 159 -1.90 4.46 -11.50
N LYS A 160 -1.04 5.40 -11.92
CA LYS A 160 -0.13 5.19 -13.06
C LYS A 160 1.20 4.59 -12.62
N THR A 161 1.89 4.02 -13.59
CA THR A 161 3.22 3.44 -13.42
C THR A 161 4.25 4.52 -13.11
N ILE A 162 5.18 4.23 -12.20
CA ILE A 162 6.26 5.12 -11.78
C ILE A 162 7.59 4.36 -11.73
N GLU A 163 8.70 5.10 -11.68
CA GLU A 163 10.01 4.56 -11.32
C GLU A 163 10.20 4.61 -9.79
N PRO A 164 10.44 3.47 -9.12
CA PRO A 164 10.56 3.43 -7.66
C PRO A 164 11.84 4.11 -7.16
N PHE A 165 11.91 4.36 -5.85
CA PHE A 165 13.16 4.76 -5.21
C PHE A 165 14.08 3.54 -5.05
N GLU A 166 15.31 3.64 -5.53
CA GLU A 166 16.34 2.61 -5.34
C GLU A 166 17.18 2.84 -4.07
N GLU A 167 17.16 4.07 -3.54
CA GLU A 167 17.98 4.52 -2.44
C GLU A 167 17.17 5.22 -1.33
N PRO A 168 17.61 5.13 -0.06
CA PRO A 168 17.04 5.91 1.03
C PRO A 168 17.16 7.42 0.79
N ALA A 169 16.46 8.21 1.61
CA ALA A 169 16.60 9.66 1.56
C ALA A 169 18.01 10.05 2.04
N ALA A 170 18.59 11.09 1.45
CA ALA A 170 19.82 11.66 1.97
C ALA A 170 19.57 12.15 3.40
N ALA A 171 20.48 11.80 4.31
CA ALA A 171 20.45 12.20 5.72
C ALA A 171 20.70 13.71 5.89
#